data_AF-E9PJX0-F1
#
_entry.id   AF-E9PJX0-F1
#
_cell.length_a   1.000
_cell.length_b   1.000
_cell.length_c   1.000
_cell.angle_alpha   90.00
_cell.angle_beta   90.00
_cell.angle_gamma   90.00
#
_symmetry.space_group_name_H-M   'P 1'
#
loop_
_entity.id
_entity.type
_entity.pdbx_description
1 polymer ?
#
loop_
_entity_poly.entity_id
_entity_poly.type
_entity_poly.pdbx_seq_one_letter_code
_entity_poly.pdbx_strand_id
1 'polypeptide(L)'
;MAALSKSIPHNCYEIGHTWHPSCRVSFLQITGGALEESLKIYAPLYLIAAILRKRKLDYYLHKLLPEILQSASFLTANGALYMAFFCILRRGLLTIYMANLATETLFRMGVARGTITTLRNGE
;
A
#
# COMPACT_ATOMS: atom_id res chain seq x y z
N MET A 1 -21.68 -7.14 -6.13
CA MET A 1 -20.25 -6.73 -6.02
C MET A 1 -19.75 -6.71 -4.56
N ALA A 2 -20.06 -7.72 -3.73
CA ALA A 2 -19.69 -7.76 -2.30
C ALA A 2 -18.82 -8.97 -1.89
N ALA A 3 -18.30 -9.73 -2.87
CA ALA A 3 -17.60 -10.99 -2.60
C ALA A 3 -16.16 -10.81 -2.09
N LEU A 4 -15.46 -9.75 -2.51
CA LEU A 4 -14.05 -9.55 -2.17
C LEU A 4 -13.83 -9.09 -0.72
N SER A 5 -14.78 -8.38 -0.13
CA SER A 5 -14.68 -7.94 1.27
C SER A 5 -15.07 -9.04 2.27
N LYS A 6 -15.92 -9.98 1.85
CA LYS A 6 -16.29 -11.16 2.65
C LYS A 6 -15.15 -12.18 2.72
N SER A 7 -14.21 -12.16 1.78
CA SER A 7 -13.22 -13.24 1.63
C SER A 7 -12.04 -13.18 2.61
N ILE A 8 -11.82 -12.06 3.32
CA ILE A 8 -10.67 -11.92 4.23
C ILE A 8 -11.12 -11.22 5.53
N PRO A 9 -11.46 -11.97 6.60
CA PRO A 9 -11.85 -11.41 7.90
C PRO A 9 -10.66 -10.79 8.68
N HIS A 10 -9.52 -10.62 8.03
CA HIS A 10 -8.26 -10.25 8.64
C HIS A 10 -7.90 -8.80 8.34
N ASN A 11 -7.42 -8.10 9.38
CA ASN A 11 -6.97 -6.72 9.21
C ASN A 11 -5.69 -6.63 8.35
N CYS A 12 -5.39 -5.45 7.82
CA CYS A 12 -4.15 -5.17 7.11
C CYS A 12 -2.89 -5.47 7.95
N TYR A 13 -2.98 -5.36 9.28
CA TYR A 13 -1.93 -5.78 10.21
C TYR A 13 -1.63 -7.28 10.11
N GLU A 14 -2.65 -8.13 10.09
CA GLU A 14 -2.49 -9.59 10.14
C GLU A 14 -1.92 -10.19 8.85
N ILE A 15 -1.95 -9.45 7.74
CA ILE A 15 -1.57 -9.96 6.42
C ILE A 15 -0.43 -9.16 5.79
N GLY A 16 -0.45 -7.83 5.91
CA GLY A 16 0.44 -6.96 5.13
C GLY A 16 1.53 -6.27 5.94
N HIS A 17 1.32 -6.04 7.23
CA HIS A 17 2.33 -5.37 8.08
C HIS A 17 2.38 -5.93 9.50
N THR A 18 2.58 -7.24 9.60
CA THR A 18 2.53 -8.04 10.84
C THR A 18 3.54 -7.63 11.91
N TRP A 19 4.55 -6.84 11.56
CA TRP A 19 5.57 -6.35 12.48
C TRP A 19 5.13 -5.12 13.29
N HIS A 20 4.16 -4.33 12.83
CA HIS A 20 3.70 -3.14 13.57
C HIS A 20 2.22 -2.82 13.30
N PRO A 21 1.39 -2.57 14.33
CA PRO A 21 -0.07 -2.41 14.16
C PRO A 21 -0.49 -1.13 13.44
N SER A 22 0.32 -0.07 13.51
CA SER A 22 0.01 1.20 12.83
C SER A 22 0.47 1.19 11.37
N CYS A 23 -0.48 1.30 10.43
CA CYS A 23 -0.19 1.38 8.99
C CYS A 23 0.80 2.51 8.63
N ARG A 24 0.72 3.66 9.32
CA ARG A 24 1.62 4.80 9.07
C ARG A 24 3.06 4.47 9.44
N VAL A 25 3.25 3.85 10.60
CA VAL A 25 4.59 3.46 11.08
C VAL A 25 5.15 2.37 10.18
N SER A 26 4.34 1.36 9.83
CA SER A 26 4.75 0.29 8.92
C SER A 26 5.14 0.81 7.55
N PHE A 27 4.39 1.79 7.01
CA PHE A 27 4.73 2.46 5.77
C PHE A 27 6.08 3.19 5.86
N LEU A 28 6.33 3.94 6.94
CA LEU A 28 7.59 4.66 7.14
C LEU A 28 8.77 3.69 7.29
N GLN A 29 8.58 2.57 8.01
CA GLN A 29 9.59 1.54 8.16
C GLN A 29 9.93 0.85 6.83
N ILE A 30 8.92 0.50 6.04
CA ILE A 30 9.13 -0.08 4.70
C ILE A 30 9.81 0.94 3.77
N THR A 31 9.39 2.20 3.80
CA THR A 31 9.99 3.24 2.97
C THR A 31 11.46 3.48 3.35
N GLY A 32 11.76 3.58 4.65
CA GLY A 32 13.11 3.75 5.15
C GLY A 32 13.99 2.54 4.86
N GLY A 33 13.50 1.33 5.12
CA GLY A 33 14.22 0.09 4.83
C GLY A 33 14.46 -0.10 3.33
N ALA A 34 13.47 0.17 2.48
CA ALA A 34 13.64 0.10 1.03
C ALA A 34 14.65 1.14 0.51
N LEU A 35 14.67 2.34 1.09
CA LEU A 35 15.67 3.35 0.77
C LEU A 35 17.07 2.88 1.16
N GLU A 36 17.24 2.33 2.37
CA GLU A 36 18.52 1.79 2.83
C GLU A 36 19.02 0.66 1.92
N GLU A 37 18.17 -0.31 1.61
CA GLU A 37 18.53 -1.43 0.73
C GLU A 37 18.83 -0.96 -0.69
N SER A 38 18.08 0.03 -1.20
CA SER A 38 18.38 0.63 -2.51
C SER A 38 19.76 1.28 -2.52
N LEU A 39 20.13 2.00 -1.46
CA LEU A 39 21.46 2.59 -1.33
C LEU A 39 22.55 1.52 -1.21
N LYS A 40 22.31 0.42 -0.50
CA LYS A 40 23.27 -0.71 -0.42
C LYS A 40 23.51 -1.38 -1.78
N ILE A 41 22.49 -1.44 -2.65
CA ILE A 41 22.62 -2.00 -3.99
C ILE A 41 23.36 -1.03 -4.91
N TYR A 42 22.98 0.25 -4.90
CA TYR A 42 23.51 1.23 -5.83
C TYR A 42 24.89 1.76 -5.38
N ALA A 43 25.10 2.08 -4.11
CA ALA A 43 26.35 2.71 -3.64
C ALA A 43 27.64 1.98 -4.06
N PRO A 44 27.76 0.63 -3.96
CA PRO A 44 28.95 -0.08 -4.42
C PRO A 44 29.16 0.03 -5.93
N LEU A 45 28.08 -0.07 -6.71
CA LEU A 45 28.10 0.02 -8.17
C LEU A 45 28.62 1.38 -8.62
N TYR A 46 28.20 2.42 -7.92
CA TYR A 46 28.63 3.79 -8.15
C TYR A 46 30.03 4.08 -7.62
N LEU A 47 30.46 3.44 -6.53
CA LEU A 47 31.84 3.49 -6.06
C LEU A 47 32.80 2.89 -7.09
N ILE A 48 32.45 1.72 -7.66
CA ILE A 48 33.23 1.09 -8.73
C ILE A 48 33.25 1.98 -9.98
N ALA A 49 32.09 2.51 -10.40
CA ALA A 49 32.02 3.44 -11.52
C ALA A 49 32.87 4.69 -11.27
N ALA A 50 32.95 5.17 -10.03
CA ALA A 50 33.78 6.31 -9.68
C ALA A 50 35.27 6.02 -9.82
N ILE A 51 35.72 4.86 -9.34
CA ILE A 51 37.12 4.43 -9.44
C ILE A 51 37.54 4.25 -10.91
N LEU A 52 36.69 3.60 -11.72
CA LEU A 52 37.00 3.31 -13.12
C LEU A 52 37.06 4.58 -13.99
N ARG A 53 36.20 5.57 -13.72
CA ARG A 53 36.01 6.71 -14.64
C ARG A 53 36.98 7.87 -14.42
N LYS A 54 37.57 8.00 -13.22
CA LYS A 54 38.54 9.07 -12.84
C LYS A 54 38.20 10.46 -13.41
N ARG A 55 36.93 10.88 -13.28
CA ARG A 55 36.43 12.16 -13.83
C ARG A 55 36.50 13.28 -12.79
N LYS A 56 36.25 14.52 -13.23
CA LYS A 56 36.10 15.70 -12.37
C LYS A 56 34.82 15.58 -11.53
N LEU A 57 34.80 16.19 -10.35
CA LEU A 57 33.70 16.10 -9.37
C LEU A 57 32.33 16.53 -9.96
N ASP A 58 32.32 17.48 -10.90
CA ASP A 58 31.11 17.93 -11.61
C ASP A 58 30.34 16.79 -12.30
N TYR A 59 31.06 15.80 -12.84
CA TYR A 59 30.46 14.62 -13.48
C TYR A 59 29.62 13.81 -12.47
N TYR A 60 30.11 13.68 -11.25
CA TYR A 60 29.47 12.90 -10.20
C TYR A 60 28.21 13.59 -9.70
N LEU A 61 28.27 14.90 -9.48
CA LEU A 61 27.13 15.67 -8.98
C LEU A 61 26.00 15.79 -10.01
N HIS A 62 26.33 16.05 -11.28
CA HIS A 62 25.31 16.36 -12.28
C HIS A 62 24.77 15.17 -13.06
N LYS A 63 25.47 14.03 -13.04
CA LYS A 63 25.04 12.84 -13.78
C LYS A 63 24.89 11.62 -12.88
N LEU A 64 25.93 11.31 -12.12
CA LEU A 64 25.95 10.08 -11.34
C LEU A 64 24.96 10.09 -10.17
N LEU A 65 24.94 11.18 -9.40
CA LEU A 65 24.04 11.35 -8.26
C LEU A 65 22.55 11.33 -8.63
N PRO A 66 22.09 12.06 -9.66
CA PRO A 66 20.68 11.98 -10.07
C PRO A 66 20.29 10.60 -10.61
N GLU A 67 21.17 9.89 -11.31
CA GLU A 67 20.91 8.51 -11.77
C GLU A 67 20.74 7.53 -10.58
N ILE A 68 21.53 7.71 -9.51
CA ILE A 68 21.37 6.98 -8.23
C ILE A 68 20.01 7.27 -7.63
N LEU A 69 19.71 8.56 -7.43
CA LEU A 69 18.50 9.00 -6.75
C LEU A 69 17.26 8.61 -7.54
N GLN A 70 17.30 8.62 -8.87
CA GLN A 70 16.22 8.12 -9.72
C GLN A 70 15.99 6.61 -9.50
N SER A 71 17.06 5.82 -9.47
CA SER A 71 16.93 4.36 -9.30
C SER A 71 16.47 3.99 -7.89
N ALA A 72 17.05 4.64 -6.88
CA ALA A 72 16.68 4.48 -5.48
C ALA A 72 15.24 4.93 -5.22
N SER A 73 14.84 6.08 -5.76
CA SER A 73 13.46 6.57 -5.64
C SER A 73 12.47 5.67 -6.36
N PHE A 74 12.80 5.14 -7.55
CA PHE A 74 11.94 4.17 -8.23
C PHE A 74 11.68 2.94 -7.35
N LEU A 75 12.74 2.28 -6.87
CA LEU A 75 12.58 1.06 -6.06
C LEU A 75 11.85 1.35 -4.74
N THR A 76 12.24 2.42 -4.05
CA THR A 76 11.63 2.84 -2.79
C THR A 76 10.16 3.21 -2.97
N ALA A 77 9.82 3.98 -4.01
CA ALA A 77 8.45 4.38 -4.30
C ALA A 77 7.57 3.19 -4.64
N ASN A 78 8.07 2.21 -5.40
CA ASN A 78 7.30 1.00 -5.71
C ASN A 78 6.93 0.23 -4.44
N GLY A 79 7.90 -0.03 -3.55
CA GLY A 79 7.64 -0.73 -2.29
C GLY A 79 6.72 0.06 -1.34
N ALA A 80 6.95 1.37 -1.22
CA ALA A 80 6.14 2.25 -0.39
C ALA A 80 4.69 2.35 -0.91
N LEU A 81 4.51 2.55 -2.22
CA LEU A 81 3.19 2.65 -2.85
C LEU A 81 2.43 1.33 -2.72
N TYR A 82 3.07 0.19 -2.97
CA TYR A 82 2.44 -1.11 -2.76
C TYR A 82 1.87 -1.25 -1.34
N MET A 83 2.69 -0.93 -0.33
CA MET A 83 2.28 -0.99 1.09
C MET A 83 1.12 -0.02 1.40
N ALA A 84 1.19 1.21 0.89
CA ALA A 84 0.16 2.23 1.08
C ALA A 84 -1.16 1.84 0.42
N PHE A 85 -1.12 1.46 -0.86
CA PHE A 85 -2.29 1.02 -1.61
C PHE A 85 -2.95 -0.19 -0.96
N PHE A 86 -2.16 -1.17 -0.52
CA PHE A 86 -2.70 -2.34 0.19
C PHE A 86 -3.51 -1.93 1.43
N CYS A 87 -2.98 -1.05 2.28
CA CYS A 87 -3.67 -0.60 3.49
C CYS A 87 -4.93 0.23 3.19
N ILE A 88 -4.84 1.15 2.22
CA ILE A 88 -5.95 2.05 1.86
C ILE A 88 -7.10 1.26 1.22
N LEU A 89 -6.79 0.39 0.25
CA LEU A 89 -7.79 -0.42 -0.44
C LEU A 89 -8.51 -1.37 0.52
N ARG A 90 -7.79 -2.02 1.44
CA ARG A 90 -8.39 -2.87 2.49
C ARG A 90 -9.40 -2.11 3.34
N ARG A 91 -9.06 -0.90 3.78
CA ARG A 91 -9.98 -0.05 4.57
C ARG A 91 -11.20 0.36 3.74
N GLY A 92 -11.00 0.82 2.49
CA GLY A 92 -12.09 1.23 1.62
C GLY A 92 -13.09 0.09 1.32
N LEU A 93 -12.57 -1.09 0.97
CA LEU A 93 -13.40 -2.27 0.68
C LEU A 93 -14.17 -2.75 1.91
N LEU A 94 -13.56 -2.71 3.10
CA LEU A 94 -14.24 -3.06 4.34
C LEU A 94 -15.38 -2.07 4.67
N THR A 95 -15.18 -0.77 4.44
CA THR A 95 -16.24 0.23 4.64
C THR A 95 -17.43 -0.03 3.73
N ILE A 96 -17.20 -0.30 2.44
CA ILE A 96 -18.27 -0.60 1.47
C ILE A 96 -19.04 -1.85 1.90
N TYR A 97 -18.33 -2.86 2.38
CA TYR A 97 -18.94 -4.09 2.88
C TYR A 97 -19.83 -3.89 4.09
N MET A 98 -19.32 -3.18 5.11
CA MET A 98 -20.07 -2.91 6.33
C MET A 98 -21.29 -2.04 6.05
N ALA A 99 -21.18 -1.09 5.12
CA ALA A 99 -22.33 -0.31 4.65
C ALA A 99 -23.38 -1.20 3.97
N ASN A 100 -22.97 -2.10 3.07
CA ASN A 100 -23.90 -3.02 2.42
C ASN A 100 -24.59 -3.97 3.43
N LEU A 101 -23.82 -4.51 4.37
CA LEU A 101 -24.34 -5.38 5.43
C LEU A 101 -25.33 -4.61 6.33
N ALA A 102 -25.00 -3.37 6.72
CA ALA A 102 -25.89 -2.53 7.50
C ALA A 102 -27.21 -2.25 6.76
N THR A 103 -27.15 -1.90 5.47
CA THR A 103 -28.34 -1.68 4.65
C THR A 103 -29.23 -2.93 4.57
N GLU A 104 -28.65 -4.11 4.36
CA GLU A 104 -29.36 -5.39 4.35
C GLU A 104 -30.04 -5.66 5.71
N THR A 105 -29.34 -5.40 6.82
CA THR A 105 -29.93 -5.57 8.16
C THR A 105 -31.07 -4.59 8.43
N LEU A 106 -30.94 -3.33 8.01
CA LEU A 106 -31.97 -2.31 8.14
C LEU A 106 -33.22 -2.65 7.31
N PHE A 107 -33.02 -3.10 6.08
CA PHE A 107 -34.10 -3.56 5.20
C PHE A 107 -34.88 -4.71 5.85
N ARG A 108 -34.19 -5.76 6.31
CA ARG A 108 -34.82 -6.91 6.99
C ARG A 108 -35.57 -6.50 8.26
N MET A 109 -35.02 -5.57 9.04
CA MET A 109 -35.71 -5.04 10.22
C MET A 109 -36.97 -4.24 9.86
N GLY A 110 -36.94 -3.44 8.79
CA GLY A 110 -38.11 -2.70 8.31
C GLY A 110 -39.22 -3.62 7.80
N VAL A 111 -38.86 -4.68 7.09
CA VAL A 111 -39.80 -5.73 6.67
C VAL A 111 -40.41 -6.44 7.87
N ALA A 112 -39.60 -6.85 8.84
CA ALA A 112 -40.07 -7.53 10.06
C ALA A 112 -41.01 -6.66 10.91
N ARG A 113 -40.84 -5.34 10.89
CA ARG A 113 -41.71 -4.37 11.59
C ARG A 113 -42.94 -3.95 10.78
N GLY A 114 -43.11 -4.47 9.56
CA GLY A 114 -44.22 -4.11 8.67
C GLY A 114 -44.16 -2.66 8.16
N THR A 115 -43.04 -1.95 8.34
CA THR A 115 -42.86 -0.58 7.83
C THR A 115 -42.50 -0.55 6.35
N ILE A 116 -41.96 -1.64 5.80
CA ILE A 116 -41.54 -1.75 4.40
C ILE A 116 -42.12 -3.04 3.82
N THR A 117 -42.79 -2.95 2.66
CA THR A 117 -43.26 -4.12 1.90
C THR A 117 -42.16 -4.62 0.97
N THR A 118 -41.91 -5.93 0.96
CA THR A 118 -41.00 -6.55 -0.01
C THR A 118 -41.60 -6.53 -1.42
N LEU A 119 -40.84 -6.10 -2.43
CA LEU A 119 -41.24 -6.28 -3.82
C LEU A 119 -41.18 -7.78 -4.20
N ARG A 120 -42.22 -8.28 -4.88
CA ARG A 120 -42.25 -9.65 -5.37
C ARG A 120 -41.15 -9.85 -6.42
N ASN A 121 -40.18 -10.74 -6.14
CA ASN A 121 -38.94 -11.02 -6.89
C ASN A 121 -37.76 -10.05 -6.68
N GLY A 122 -37.82 -9.18 -5.68
CA GLY A 122 -36.70 -8.33 -5.26
C GLY A 122 -35.90 -9.02 -4.14
N GLU A 123 -35.17 -10.07 -4.51
CA GLU A 123 -34.01 -10.55 -3.72
C GLU A 123 -32.77 -9.76 -4.12
#